data_AF-A0A397SRC2-F1
#
_entry.id   AF-A0A397SRC2-F1
#
_cell.length_a   1.000
_cell.length_b   1.000
_cell.length_c   1.000
_cell.angle_alpha   90.00
_cell.angle_beta   90.00
_cell.angle_gamma   90.00
#
_symmetry.space_group_name_H-M   'P 1'
#
loop_
_entity.id
_entity.type
_entity.pdbx_description
1 polymer ?
#
loop_
_entity_poly.entity_id
_entity_poly.type
_entity_poly.pdbx_seq_one_letter_code
_entity_poly.pdbx_strand_id
1 'polypeptide(L)' 'MILRTKVTTIPQQLGFDEEETKVFNELTRRQRRAFDALPDNNPKIAFIQAMVEKEKSWHEKSEINQK' A
#
# COMPACT_ATOMS: atom_id res chain seq x y z
N MET A 1 27.14 -8.40 -9.35
CA MET A 1 26.64 -7.50 -8.28
C MET A 1 25.12 -7.56 -8.33
N ILE A 2 24.49 -8.43 -7.54
CA ILE A 2 23.03 -8.64 -7.59
C ILE A 2 22.37 -7.48 -6.84
N LEU A 3 21.59 -6.67 -7.56
CA LEU A 3 20.71 -5.66 -6.98
C LEU A 3 19.76 -6.37 -6.02
N ARG A 4 20.05 -6.30 -4.72
CA ARG A 4 19.10 -6.69 -3.66
C ARG A 4 17.99 -5.64 -3.66
N THR A 5 17.04 -5.77 -4.57
CA THR A 5 15.72 -5.18 -4.37
C THR A 5 15.24 -5.73 -3.03
N LYS A 6 15.10 -4.84 -2.05
CA LYS A 6 14.44 -5.20 -0.79
C LYS A 6 13.00 -5.52 -1.14
N VAL A 7 12.74 -6.78 -1.50
CA VAL A 7 11.41 -7.36 -1.47
C VAL A 7 11.00 -7.21 -0.02
N THR A 8 10.20 -6.18 0.24
CA THR A 8 9.70 -5.95 1.59
C THR A 8 8.65 -7.03 1.75
N THR A 9 9.05 -8.15 2.35
CA THR A 9 8.21 -9.31 2.54
C THR A 9 6.93 -8.83 3.20
N ILE A 10 5.83 -8.84 2.45
CA ILE A 10 4.51 -8.63 3.03
C ILE A 10 4.37 -9.69 4.11
N PRO A 11 4.01 -9.32 5.35
CA PRO A 11 3.72 -10.32 6.36
C PRO A 11 2.72 -11.32 5.76
N GLN A 12 3.15 -12.57 5.55
CA GLN A 12 2.34 -13.60 4.89
C GLN A 12 0.97 -13.80 5.58
N GLN A 13 0.86 -13.35 6.83
CA GLN A 13 -0.33 -13.34 7.66
C GLN A 13 -1.40 -12.31 7.26
N LEU A 14 -1.08 -11.32 6.42
CA LEU A 14 -2.04 -10.29 6.01
C LEU A 14 -2.85 -10.68 4.77
N GLY A 15 -2.34 -11.61 3.95
CA GLY A 15 -3.07 -12.15 2.79
C GLY A 15 -3.46 -11.10 1.74
N PHE A 16 -2.59 -10.11 1.49
CA PHE A 16 -2.88 -9.04 0.53
C PHE A 16 -2.99 -9.55 -0.91
N ASP A 17 -3.98 -9.00 -1.62
CA ASP A 17 -4.15 -9.20 -3.06
C ASP A 17 -3.09 -8.43 -3.87
N GLU A 18 -3.06 -8.58 -5.20
CA GLU A 18 -2.06 -7.93 -6.05
C GLU A 18 -2.10 -6.39 -5.98
N GLU A 19 -3.30 -5.79 -5.94
CA GLU A 19 -3.47 -4.33 -5.81
C GLU A 19 -2.99 -3.83 -4.44
N GLU A 20 -3.39 -4.51 -3.37
CA GLU A 20 -2.98 -4.17 -2.00
C GLU A 20 -1.46 -4.32 -1.82
N THR A 21 -0.87 -5.34 -2.44
CA THR A 21 0.58 -5.57 -2.49
C THR A 21 1.31 -4.43 -3.20
N LYS A 22 0.77 -3.97 -4.33
CA LYS A 22 1.34 -2.85 -5.09
C LYS A 22 1.32 -1.56 -4.25
N VAL A 23 0.17 -1.23 -3.66
CA VAL A 23 0.02 -0.04 -2.81
C VAL A 23 0.92 -0.11 -1.57
N PHE A 24 1.05 -1.29 -0.95
CA PHE A 24 1.98 -1.51 0.15
C PHE A 24 3.44 -1.24 -0.25
N ASN A 25 3.84 -1.65 -1.45
CA ASN A 25 5.18 -1.42 -1.98
C ASN A 25 5.42 0.06 -2.32
N GLU A 26 4.38 0.77 -2.75
CA GLU A 26 4.42 2.20 -3.10
C GLU A 26 4.24 3.14 -1.89
N LEU A 27 4.03 2.62 -0.68
CA LEU A 27 3.94 3.44 0.53
C LEU A 27 5.18 4.31 0.71
N THR A 28 4.95 5.60 0.96
CA THR A 28 6.00 6.52 1.38
C THR A 28 6.57 6.12 2.75
N ARG A 29 7.78 6.59 3.07
CA ARG A 29 8.41 6.35 4.38
C ARG A 29 7.51 6.72 5.56
N ARG A 30 6.70 7.78 5.42
CA ARG A 30 5.76 8.23 6.47
C ARG A 30 4.60 7.23 6.62
N GLN A 31 4.02 6.79 5.52
CA GLN A 31 2.93 5.80 5.55
C GLN A 31 3.41 4.44 6.04
N ARG A 32 4.64 4.04 5.69
CA ARG A 32 5.21 2.80 6.19
C ARG A 32 5.41 2.80 7.70
N ARG A 33 5.90 3.91 8.26
CA ARG A 33 5.94 4.09 9.73
C ARG A 33 4.57 4.05 10.37
N ALA A 34 3.57 4.64 9.73
CA ALA A 34 2.19 4.60 10.23
C ALA A 34 1.64 3.17 10.23
N PHE A 35 1.88 2.43 9.14
CA PHE A 35 1.52 1.02 9.02
C PHE A 35 2.22 0.14 10.06
N ASP A 36 3.53 0.34 10.26
CA ASP A 36 4.32 -0.42 11.24
C ASP A 36 3.92 -0.11 12.69
N ALA A 37 3.38 1.09 12.96
CA ALA A 37 2.88 1.47 14.28
C ALA A 37 1.53 0.83 14.63
N LEU A 38 0.86 0.16 13.69
CA LEU A 38 -0.40 -0.52 13.96
C LEU A 38 -0.16 -1.82 14.74
N PRO A 39 -0.92 -2.06 15.83
CA PRO A 39 -0.65 -3.16 16.74
C PRO A 39 -1.06 -4.53 16.17
N ASP A 40 -2.12 -4.57 15.37
CA ASP A 40 -2.75 -5.80 14.88
C ASP A 40 -2.86 -5.87 13.36
N ASN A 41 -3.24 -7.03 12.83
CA ASN A 41 -3.41 -7.26 11.40
C ASN A 41 -4.66 -6.59 10.83
N ASN A 42 -5.78 -6.57 11.55
CA ASN A 42 -7.02 -5.92 11.09
C ASN A 42 -6.85 -4.43 10.73
N PRO A 43 -6.26 -3.58 11.60
CA PRO A 43 -6.03 -2.18 11.24
C PRO A 43 -4.99 -2.03 10.11
N LYS A 44 -4.03 -2.95 9.99
CA LYS A 44 -3.07 -2.96 8.87
C LYS A 44 -3.75 -3.21 7.53
N ILE A 45 -4.68 -4.17 7.49
CA ILE A 45 -5.50 -4.45 6.31
C ILE A 45 -6.35 -3.24 5.95
N ALA A 46 -7.08 -2.69 6.92
CA ALA A 46 -7.91 -1.50 6.70
C ALA A 46 -7.10 -0.29 6.21
N PHE A 47 -5.88 -0.11 6.71
CA PHE A 47 -4.98 0.96 6.26
C PHE A 47 -4.61 0.82 4.78
N ILE A 48 -4.29 -0.39 4.33
CA ILE A 48 -3.94 -0.65 2.92
C ILE A 48 -5.17 -0.51 2.02
N GLN A 49 -6.32 -1.01 2.45
CA GLN A 49 -7.57 -0.85 1.70
C GLN A 49 -7.94 0.63 1.51
N ALA A 50 -7.84 1.44 2.57
CA ALA A 50 -8.07 2.88 2.47
C ALA A 50 -7.07 3.57 1.52
N MET A 51 -5.83 3.08 1.47
CA MET A 51 -4.82 3.58 0.53
C MET A 51 -5.12 3.18 -0.92
N VAL A 52 -5.60 1.95 -1.16
CA VAL A 52 -6.07 1.47 -2.47
C VAL A 52 -7.25 2.30 -2.96
N GLU A 53 -8.28 2.50 -2.12
CA GLU A 53 -9.44 3.34 -2.46
C GLU A 53 -9.02 4.78 -2.78
N LYS A 54 -8.09 5.32 -1.98
CA LYS A 54 -7.54 6.65 -2.22
C LYS A 54 -6.84 6.71 -3.57
N GLU A 55 -5.97 5.76 -3.90
CA GLU A 55 -5.26 5.70 -5.19
C GLU A 55 -6.24 5.61 -6.37
N LYS A 56 -7.29 4.78 -6.26
CA LYS A 56 -8.38 4.70 -7.24
C LYS A 56 -9.10 6.04 -7.42
N SER A 57 -9.43 6.72 -6.32
CA SER A 57 -10.06 8.05 -6.36
C SER A 57 -9.15 9.14 -6.96
N TRP A 58 -7.84 9.07 -6.73
CA TRP A 58 -6.88 9.98 -7.36
C TRP A 58 -6.77 9.73 -8.86
N HIS A 59 -6.78 8.48 -9.31
CA HIS A 59 -6.80 8.15 -10.74
C HIS A 59 -8.06 8.67 -11.42
N GLU A 60 -9.23 8.46 -10.81
CA GLU A 60 -10.51 8.95 -11.35
C GLU A 60 -10.55 10.48 -11.46
N LYS A 61 -10.00 11.19 -10.47
CA LYS A 61 -9.89 12.66 -10.51
C LYS A 61 -8.85 13.16 -11.51
N SER A 62 -7.78 12.40 -11.75
CA SER A 62 -6.78 12.74 -12.76
C SER A 62 -7.33 12.60 -14.17
N GLU A 63 -8.17 11.61 -14.45
CA GLU A 63 -8.82 11.42 -15.76
C GLU A 63 -9.86 12.52 -16.06
N ILE A 64 -10.59 12.99 -15.05
CA ILE A 64 -11.58 14.08 -15.20
C ILE A 64 -10.90 15.42 -15.51
N ASN A 65 -9.67 15.64 -15.05
CA ASN A 65 -8.96 16.92 -15.20
C ASN A 65 -8.10 17.02 -16.46
N GLN A 66 -8.13 15.99 -17.34
CA GLN A 66 -7.43 15.98 -18.64
C GLN A 66 -8.37 16.22 -19.83
N LYS A 67 -9.62 16.62 -19.58
CA LYS A 67 -10.64 16.86 -20.63
C LYS A 67 -11.06 18.33 -20.65
#